data_AF-A0A941EKC5-F1
#
_entry.id   AF-A0A941EKC5-F1
#
_cell.length_a   1.000
_cell.length_b   1.000
_cell.length_c   1.000
_cell.angle_alpha   90.00
_cell.angle_beta   90.00
_cell.angle_gamma   90.00
#
_symmetry.space_group_name_H-M   'P 1'
#
loop_
_entity.id
_entity.type
_entity.pdbx_description
1 polymer ?
#
loop_
_entity_poly.entity_id
_entity_poly.type
_entity_poly.pdbx_seq_one_letter_code
_entity_poly.pdbx_strand_id
1 'polypeptide(L)' 'MSEEPNVVLRGGQLDGLRVTADTRKPITLTAGELLFVYRPLGEMDSEYPELAVYVYSHTEDR' A
#
# COMPACT_ATOMS: atom_id res chain seq x y z
N MET A 1 1.34 0.22 21.50
CA MET A 1 0.00 0.04 20.90
C MET A 1 0.25 -0.05 19.41
N SER A 2 -0.10 -1.17 18.78
CA SER A 2 0.00 -1.28 17.33
C SER A 2 -1.18 -0.51 16.74
N GLU A 3 -0.92 0.50 15.93
CA GLU A 3 -1.97 1.25 15.22
C GLU A 3 -2.74 0.29 14.30
N GLU A 4 -4.06 0.47 14.20
CA GLU A 4 -4.86 -0.28 13.24
C GLU A 4 -4.41 0.09 11.81
N PRO A 5 -4.36 -0.87 10.87
CA PRO A 5 -4.00 -0.57 9.50
C PRO A 5 -5.07 0.32 8.87
N ASN A 6 -4.63 1.35 8.14
CA ASN A 6 -5.49 2.31 7.45
C ASN A 6 -5.35 2.24 5.92
N VAL A 7 -4.51 1.34 5.41
CA VAL A 7 -4.25 1.15 3.98
C VAL A 7 -4.28 -0.33 3.63
N VAL A 8 -4.83 -0.66 2.47
CA VAL A 8 -4.67 -1.95 1.80
C VAL A 8 -3.92 -1.78 0.48
N LEU A 9 -2.99 -2.70 0.22
CA LEU A 9 -2.23 -2.75 -1.03
C LEU A 9 -2.92 -3.63 -2.06
N ARG A 10 -2.88 -3.21 -3.31
CA ARG A 10 -3.48 -3.91 -4.46
C ARG A 10 -2.49 -4.06 -5.60
N GLY A 11 -2.44 -5.24 -6.19
CA GLY A 11 -1.49 -5.62 -7.23
C GLY A 11 -0.07 -5.81 -6.71
N GLY A 12 0.82 -6.24 -7.61
CA GLY A 12 2.22 -6.52 -7.27
C GLY A 12 2.37 -7.70 -6.30
N GLN A 13 3.55 -7.79 -5.68
CA GLN A 13 3.92 -8.92 -4.82
C GLN A 13 3.33 -8.83 -3.40
N LEU A 14 2.89 -7.64 -2.97
CA LEU A 14 2.33 -7.42 -1.63
C LEU A 14 0.82 -7.21 -1.66
N ASP A 15 0.14 -7.74 -2.69
CA ASP A 15 -1.32 -7.66 -2.83
C ASP A 15 -2.04 -8.19 -1.57
N GLY A 16 -3.04 -7.45 -1.11
CA GLY A 16 -3.84 -7.77 0.07
C GLY A 16 -3.19 -7.42 1.41
N LEU A 17 -1.93 -6.98 1.43
CA LEU A 17 -1.27 -6.56 2.65
C LEU A 17 -1.92 -5.29 3.22
N ARG A 18 -2.17 -5.27 4.53
CA ARG A 18 -2.72 -4.12 5.26
C ARG A 18 -1.65 -3.48 6.11
N VAL A 19 -1.48 -2.17 5.98
CA VAL A 19 -0.42 -1.41 6.64
C VAL A 19 -0.95 -0.11 7.24
N THR A 20 -0.20 0.46 8.19
CA THR A 20 -0.41 1.82 8.68
C THR A 20 0.54 2.77 7.97
N ALA A 21 0.01 3.79 7.29
CA ALA A 21 0.81 4.77 6.55
C ALA A 21 0.15 6.16 6.48
N ASP A 22 0.95 7.20 6.17
CA ASP A 22 0.45 8.53 5.84
C ASP A 22 -0.15 8.51 4.42
N THR A 23 -1.48 8.59 4.34
CA THR A 23 -2.25 8.48 3.09
C THR A 23 -2.11 9.67 2.14
N ARG A 24 -1.25 10.65 2.46
CA ARG A 24 -0.94 11.80 1.59
C ARG A 24 0.27 11.56 0.69
N LYS A 25 0.96 10.43 0.84
CA LYS A 25 2.20 10.11 0.10
C LYS A 25 2.12 8.71 -0.51
N PRO A 26 2.91 8.42 -1.56
CA PRO A 26 3.16 7.05 -1.98
C PRO A 26 3.69 6.21 -0.82
N ILE A 27 3.36 4.92 -0.83
CA ILE A 27 3.85 3.96 0.15
C ILE A 27 5.00 3.20 -0.47
N THR A 28 6.08 3.12 0.31
CA THR A 28 7.29 2.42 -0.07
C THR A 28 7.54 1.31 0.94
N LEU A 29 7.60 0.06 0.48
CA LEU A 29 7.85 -1.09 1.33
C LEU A 29 9.07 -1.87 0.83
N THR A 30 9.91 -2.30 1.77
CA THR A 30 11.07 -3.13 1.45
C THR A 30 10.72 -4.60 1.66
N ALA A 31 10.97 -5.44 0.66
CA ALA A 31 10.99 -6.88 0.82
C ALA A 31 12.26 -7.44 0.17
N GLY A 32 13.23 -7.85 1.00
CA GLY A 32 14.57 -8.20 0.56
C GLY A 32 15.37 -6.96 0.14
N GLU A 33 15.99 -7.03 -1.03
CA GLU A 33 16.75 -5.91 -1.64
C GLU A 33 15.86 -5.01 -2.52
N LEU A 34 14.58 -5.35 -2.68
CA LEU A 34 13.65 -4.65 -3.55
C LEU A 34 12.78 -3.67 -2.76
N LEU A 35 12.51 -2.54 -3.40
CA LEU A 35 11.70 -1.45 -2.88
C LEU A 35 10.42 -1.33 -3.72
N PHE A 36 9.29 -1.67 -3.13
CA PHE A 36 7.99 -1.68 -3.82
C PHE A 36 7.26 -0.37 -3.57
N VAL A 37 6.89 0.32 -4.64
CA VAL A 37 6.20 1.61 -4.58
C VAL A 37 4.74 1.43 -4.95
N TYR A 38 3.86 1.88 -4.06
CA TYR A 38 2.41 1.90 -4.24
C TYR A 38 1.89 3.34 -4.21
N ARG A 39 0.87 3.63 -5.03
CA ARG A 39 0.25 4.96 -5.15
C ARG A 39 -1.24 4.90 -4.82
N PRO A 40 -1.83 5.97 -4.28
CA PRO A 40 -3.25 5.99 -3.96
C PRO A 40 -4.08 5.79 -5.24
N LEU A 41 -5.05 4.89 -5.19
CA LEU A 41 -5.95 4.59 -6.31
C LEU A 41 -6.94 5.74 -6.59
N GLY A 42 -7.14 6.66 -5.64
CA GLY A 42 -8.03 7.82 -5.79
C GLY A 42 -9.53 7.48 -5.80
N GLU A 43 -9.86 6.20 -5.98
CA GLU A 43 -11.21 5.65 -5.94
C GLU A 43 -11.46 4.89 -4.63
N MET A 44 -12.71 4.88 -4.16
CA MET A 44 -13.15 4.05 -3.04
C MET A 44 -13.28 2.60 -3.50
N ASP A 45 -12.64 1.67 -2.78
CA ASP A 45 -12.77 0.24 -3.00
C ASP A 45 -13.93 -0.30 -2.15
N SER A 46 -14.83 -1.06 -2.78
CA SER A 46 -16.02 -1.61 -2.12
C SER A 46 -15.74 -2.82 -1.23
N GLU A 47 -14.60 -3.50 -1.40
CA GLU A 47 -14.15 -4.61 -0.56
C GLU A 47 -13.56 -4.09 0.77
N TYR A 48 -12.93 -2.92 0.74
CA TYR A 48 -12.34 -2.26 1.91
C TYR A 48 -12.80 -0.81 2.07
N PRO A 49 -14.08 -0.58 2.43
CA PRO A 49 -14.64 0.77 2.51
C PRO A 49 -14.00 1.67 3.57
N GLU A 50 -13.31 1.09 4.55
CA GLU A 50 -12.67 1.80 5.66
C GLU A 50 -11.15 2.00 5.47
N LEU A 51 -10.56 1.43 4.41
CA LEU A 51 -9.12 1.52 4.13
C LEU A 51 -8.87 2.33 2.87
N ALA A 52 -7.83 3.15 2.88
CA ALA A 52 -7.34 3.74 1.65
C ALA A 52 -6.69 2.66 0.78
N VAL A 53 -6.95 2.68 -0.53
CA VAL A 53 -6.42 1.68 -1.45
C VAL A 53 -5.23 2.22 -2.20
N TYR A 54 -4.15 1.45 -2.15
CA TYR A 54 -2.88 1.79 -2.76
C TYR A 54 -2.52 0.72 -3.79
N VAL A 55 -2.40 1.11 -5.04
CA VAL A 55 -2.10 0.21 -6.15
C VAL A 55 -0.61 0.18 -6.45
N TYR A 56 -0.12 -1.00 -6.79
CA TYR A 56 1.26 -1.21 -7.21
C TYR A 56 1.59 -0.30 -8.40
N SER A 57 2.69 0.44 -8.27
CA SER A 57 3.20 1.29 -9.33
C SER A 57 4.40 0.65 -10.01
N HIS A 58 5.46 0.38 -9.27
CA HIS A 58 6.71 -0.21 -9.76
C HIS A 58 7.57 -0.72 -8.59
N THR A 59 8.62 -1.45 -8.93
CA THR A 59 9.68 -1.86 -8.01
C THR A 59 10.97 -1.16 -8.42
N GLU A 60 11.71 -0.68 -7.42
CA GLU A 60 13.03 -0.08 -7.55
C GLU A 60 14.06 -0.98 -6.85
N ASP A 61 15.29 -1.00 -7.38
CA ASP A 61 16.45 -1.53 -6.67
C ASP A 61 16.87 -0.52 -5.59
N ARG A 62 17.30 -1.02 -4.44
CA ARG A 62 17.65 -0.19 -3.27
C ARG A 62 18.99 0.53 -3.40
#